data_AF-A0A5N5T492-F1
#
_entry.id   AF-A0A5N5T492-F1
#
_cell.length_a   1.000
_cell.length_b   1.000
_cell.length_c   1.000
_cell.angle_alpha   90.00
_cell.angle_beta   90.00
_cell.angle_gamma   90.00
#
_symmetry.space_group_name_H-M   'P 1'
#
loop_
_entity.id
_entity.type
_entity.pdbx_description
1 polymer ?
#
loop_
_entity_poly.entity_id
_entity_poly.type
_entity_poly.pdbx_seq_one_letter_code
_entity_poly.pdbx_strand_id
1 'polypeptide(L)'
;MKMDEGNMLGVVDYSVFVGVLVISCGIGLYFSYKGNKSPEEFFMGNRRMHHLPVSMSLLTSFFSALAMLGLAAEAYATGMQLCMTIVGIILAIMFSSYLLMPVLHPLKLTSINEYILLRFKSKRLRICLSIMSITKITIMGGLSLYATTIVLASITNLNTTTNIFLLGIVCTTYSAFVSINKLLNFIN
;
A
#
# COMPACT_ATOMS: atom_id res chain seq x y z
N MET A 1 -1.95 22.02 -23.16
CA MET A 1 -2.47 22.59 -21.90
C MET A 1 -1.31 23.30 -21.25
N LYS A 2 -1.21 24.61 -21.48
CA LYS A 2 -0.09 25.46 -21.09
C LYS A 2 -0.36 25.87 -19.64
N MET A 3 0.33 25.25 -18.70
CA MET A 3 0.20 25.62 -17.28
C MET A 3 1.08 26.85 -17.05
N ASP A 4 0.43 27.88 -16.54
CA ASP A 4 0.93 29.22 -16.30
C ASP A 4 2.12 29.23 -15.32
N GLU A 5 3.19 29.93 -15.69
CA GLU A 5 4.33 30.26 -14.84
C GLU A 5 3.89 31.37 -13.88
N GLY A 6 3.40 31.02 -12.68
CA GLY A 6 2.79 32.05 -11.83
C GLY A 6 2.73 31.82 -10.33
N ASN A 7 3.26 30.72 -9.78
CA ASN A 7 3.50 30.63 -8.34
C ASN A 7 4.70 29.70 -8.10
N MET A 8 5.82 30.26 -7.68
CA MET A 8 6.80 29.49 -6.92
C MET A 8 6.03 28.83 -5.79
N LEU A 9 6.10 27.49 -5.68
CA LEU A 9 5.65 26.80 -4.48
C LEU A 9 6.19 27.56 -3.28
N GLY A 10 5.31 27.91 -2.36
CA GLY A 10 5.72 28.65 -1.18
C GLY A 10 6.76 27.83 -0.42
N VAL A 11 7.64 28.50 0.32
CA VAL A 11 8.52 27.84 1.31
C VAL A 11 7.70 26.87 2.19
N VAL A 12 6.42 27.18 2.41
CA VAL A 12 5.43 26.35 3.08
C VAL A 12 5.23 24.98 2.42
N ASP A 13 4.99 24.89 1.11
CA ASP A 13 4.73 23.62 0.43
C ASP A 13 5.96 22.69 0.48
N TYR A 14 7.15 23.27 0.30
CA TYR A 14 8.40 22.53 0.44
C TYR A 14 8.64 22.07 1.89
N SER A 15 8.33 22.92 2.87
CA SER A 15 8.45 22.57 4.30
C SER A 15 7.50 21.43 4.70
N VAL A 16 6.28 21.41 4.16
CA VAL A 16 5.31 20.33 4.40
C VAL A 16 5.78 19.03 3.76
N PHE A 17 6.31 19.08 2.53
CA PHE A 17 6.86 17.91 1.85
C PHE A 17 8.03 17.27 2.62
N VAL A 18 8.99 18.09 3.04
CA VAL A 18 10.12 17.63 3.87
C VAL A 18 9.62 17.13 5.24
N GLY A 19 8.67 17.82 5.86
CA GLY A 19 8.07 17.42 7.14
C GLY A 19 7.40 16.04 7.07
N VAL A 20 6.60 15.78 6.04
CA VAL A 20 5.95 14.47 5.83
C VAL A 20 6.99 13.37 5.61
N LEU A 21 8.05 13.63 4.84
CA LEU A 21 9.14 12.67 4.65
C LEU A 21 9.88 12.35 5.95
N VAL A 22 10.20 13.37 6.75
CA VAL A 22 10.90 13.22 8.04
C VAL A 22 10.02 12.48 9.04
N ILE A 23 8.72 12.80 9.13
CA ILE A 23 7.78 12.11 10.03
C ILE A 23 7.63 10.64 9.61
N SER A 24 7.47 10.36 8.32
CA SER A 24 7.36 8.98 7.81
C SER A 24 8.63 8.16 8.11
N CYS A 25 9.80 8.74 7.85
CA CYS A 25 11.08 8.13 8.20
C CYS A 25 11.23 7.93 9.71
N GLY A 26 10.83 8.94 10.51
CA GLY A 26 10.86 8.90 11.96
C GLY A 26 9.97 7.81 12.56
N ILE A 27 8.77 7.61 12.03
CA ILE A 27 7.88 6.50 12.43
C ILE A 27 8.54 5.16 12.06
N GLY A 28 9.11 5.04 10.86
CA GLY A 28 9.84 3.84 10.43
C GLY A 28 11.00 3.51 11.36
N LEU A 29 11.82 4.49 11.71
CA LEU A 29 12.95 4.35 12.64
C LEU A 29 12.50 4.07 14.08
N TYR A 30 11.42 4.71 14.55
CA TYR A 30 10.88 4.49 15.89
C TYR A 30 10.36 3.06 16.07
N PHE A 31 9.57 2.55 15.11
CA PHE A 31 9.10 1.17 15.13
C PHE A 31 10.25 0.17 14.92
N SER A 32 11.25 0.52 14.11
CA SER A 32 12.50 -0.22 13.92
C SER A 32 13.29 -0.35 15.24
N TYR A 33 13.40 0.72 16.01
CA TYR A 33 14.16 0.73 17.26
C TYR A 33 13.41 0.10 18.45
N LYS A 34 12.09 0.28 18.53
CA LYS A 34 11.26 -0.24 19.63
C LYS A 34 10.80 -1.69 19.42
N GLY A 35 10.95 -2.23 18.21
CA GLY A 35 10.37 -3.49 17.79
C GLY A 35 11.18 -4.74 18.15
N ASN A 36 11.38 -5.05 19.44
CA ASN A 36 11.85 -6.38 19.88
C ASN A 36 10.70 -7.41 19.88
N LYS A 37 9.97 -7.54 18.76
CA LYS A 37 8.84 -8.47 18.67
C LYS A 37 9.14 -9.56 17.66
N SER A 38 9.03 -10.80 18.14
CA SER A 38 9.17 -12.01 17.33
C SER A 38 8.40 -11.89 16.01
N PRO A 39 8.92 -12.41 14.89
CA PRO A 39 8.31 -12.27 13.57
C PRO A 39 6.86 -12.78 13.55
N GLU A 40 6.54 -13.81 14.31
CA GLU A 40 5.17 -14.30 14.46
C GLU A 40 4.25 -13.25 15.11
N GLU A 41 4.74 -12.48 16.09
CA GLU A 41 3.98 -11.40 16.70
C GLU A 41 3.78 -10.22 15.76
N PHE A 42 4.71 -9.96 14.84
CA PHE A 42 4.58 -8.92 13.84
C PHE A 42 3.62 -9.31 12.70
N PHE A 43 3.75 -10.54 12.17
CA PHE A 43 2.89 -11.04 11.10
C PHE A 43 1.49 -11.45 11.59
N MET A 44 1.36 -12.00 12.80
CA MET A 44 0.08 -12.42 13.38
C MET A 44 -0.48 -11.42 14.40
N GLY A 45 0.22 -10.33 14.69
CA GLY A 45 -0.28 -9.29 15.59
C GLY A 45 -0.62 -9.81 16.99
N ASN A 46 0.18 -10.73 17.53
CA ASN A 46 -0.06 -11.40 18.81
C ASN A 46 -1.45 -12.09 18.94
N ARG A 47 -2.19 -12.31 17.85
CA ARG A 47 -3.56 -12.90 17.83
C ARG A 47 -4.57 -12.26 18.80
N ARG A 48 -4.22 -11.13 19.43
CA ARG A 48 -4.97 -10.31 20.37
C ARG A 48 -4.90 -8.83 19.98
N MET A 49 -4.63 -8.53 18.71
CA MET A 49 -4.79 -7.16 18.23
C MET A 49 -6.23 -6.73 18.44
N HIS A 50 -6.38 -5.56 19.05
CA HIS A 50 -7.66 -4.89 19.17
C HIS A 50 -8.27 -4.74 17.75
N HIS A 51 -9.59 -4.83 17.61
CA HIS A 51 -10.26 -4.72 16.31
C HIS A 51 -9.96 -3.38 15.61
N LEU A 52 -9.72 -2.31 16.36
CA LEU A 52 -9.42 -0.96 15.85
C LEU A 52 -8.16 -0.87 14.95
N PRO A 53 -6.95 -1.28 15.38
CA PRO A 53 -5.75 -1.24 14.53
C PRO A 53 -5.83 -2.16 13.31
N VAL A 54 -6.57 -3.27 13.40
CA VAL A 54 -6.79 -4.17 12.26
C VAL A 54 -7.66 -3.50 11.21
N SER A 55 -8.79 -2.91 11.62
CA SER A 55 -9.66 -2.13 10.73
C SER A 55 -8.93 -0.95 10.09
N MET A 56 -8.12 -0.21 10.87
CA MET A 56 -7.31 0.89 10.34
C MET A 56 -6.32 0.42 9.27
N SER A 57 -5.63 -0.70 9.48
CA SER A 57 -4.68 -1.23 8.50
C SER A 57 -5.36 -1.70 7.22
N LEU A 58 -6.56 -2.29 7.34
CA LEU A 58 -7.41 -2.66 6.21
C LEU A 58 -7.85 -1.43 5.43
N LEU A 59 -8.36 -0.39 6.11
CA LEU A 59 -8.75 0.87 5.50
C LEU A 59 -7.58 1.53 4.75
N THR A 60 -6.40 1.59 5.36
CA THR A 60 -5.17 2.09 4.70
C THR A 60 -4.83 1.31 3.44
N SER A 61 -5.04 -0.01 3.43
CA SER A 61 -4.78 -0.85 2.25
C SER A 61 -5.81 -0.61 1.13
N PHE A 62 -7.04 -0.25 1.47
CA PHE A 62 -8.07 0.12 0.49
C PHE A 62 -7.84 1.52 -0.11
N PHE A 63 -7.39 2.49 0.70
CA PHE A 63 -7.11 3.84 0.24
C PHE A 63 -5.71 3.97 -0.37
N SER A 64 -5.59 3.64 -1.65
CA SER A 64 -4.36 3.87 -2.43
C SER A 64 -4.42 5.19 -3.21
N ALA A 65 -3.28 5.89 -3.34
CA ALA A 65 -3.18 7.12 -4.14
C ALA A 65 -3.58 6.92 -5.61
N LEU A 66 -3.23 5.76 -6.18
CA LEU A 66 -3.62 5.41 -7.55
C LEU A 66 -5.14 5.22 -7.67
N ALA A 67 -5.78 4.65 -6.65
CA ALA A 67 -7.23 4.50 -6.62
C ALA A 67 -7.94 5.84 -6.52
N MET A 68 -7.41 6.79 -5.74
CA MET A 68 -7.98 8.14 -5.63
C MET A 68 -7.87 8.92 -6.95
N LEU A 69 -6.71 8.88 -7.61
CA LEU A 69 -6.52 9.48 -8.94
C LEU A 69 -7.42 8.81 -9.99
N GLY A 70 -7.54 7.48 -9.95
CA GLY A 70 -8.40 6.70 -10.84
C GLY A 70 -9.87 7.04 -10.68
N LEU A 71 -10.38 7.08 -9.44
CA LEU A 71 -11.77 7.46 -9.14
C LEU A 71 -12.08 8.90 -9.54
N ALA A 72 -11.13 9.83 -9.34
CA ALA A 72 -11.29 11.20 -9.80
C ALA A 72 -11.40 11.26 -11.34
N ALA A 73 -10.49 10.59 -12.05
CA ALA A 73 -10.52 10.53 -13.52
C ALA A 73 -11.80 9.89 -14.06
N GLU A 74 -12.26 8.81 -13.43
CA GLU A 74 -13.51 8.13 -13.80
C GLU A 74 -14.75 8.98 -13.46
N ALA A 75 -14.73 9.72 -12.35
CA ALA A 75 -15.80 10.67 -12.02
C ALA A 75 -15.92 11.78 -13.07
N TYR A 76 -14.79 12.29 -13.58
CA TYR A 76 -14.79 13.28 -14.67
C TYR A 76 -15.31 12.72 -16.00
N ALA A 77 -15.01 11.46 -16.31
CA ALA A 77 -15.40 10.85 -17.58
C ALA A 77 -16.85 10.34 -17.60
N THR A 78 -17.28 9.67 -16.53
CA THR A 78 -18.51 8.85 -16.51
C THR A 78 -19.56 9.36 -15.52
N GLY A 79 -19.24 10.41 -14.74
CA GLY A 79 -20.17 11.10 -13.85
C GLY A 79 -20.90 10.17 -12.87
N MET A 80 -22.23 10.16 -12.93
CA MET A 80 -23.12 9.48 -11.98
C MET A 80 -22.99 7.95 -11.96
N GLN A 81 -22.40 7.33 -12.99
CA GLN A 81 -22.19 5.88 -13.03
C GLN A 81 -21.26 5.39 -11.91
N LEU A 82 -20.37 6.25 -11.42
CA LEU A 82 -19.44 5.93 -10.33
C LEU A 82 -20.16 5.63 -9.00
N CYS A 83 -21.35 6.20 -8.78
CA CYS A 83 -22.17 5.91 -7.59
C CYS A 83 -22.58 4.43 -7.52
N MET A 84 -22.87 3.80 -8.66
CA MET A 84 -23.21 2.37 -8.71
C MET A 84 -22.02 1.49 -8.34
N THR A 85 -20.81 1.87 -8.75
CA THR A 85 -19.56 1.17 -8.39
C THR A 85 -19.31 1.23 -6.89
N ILE A 86 -19.52 2.37 -6.24
CA ILE A 86 -19.35 2.54 -4.79
C ILE A 86 -20.32 1.62 -4.03
N VAL A 87 -21.60 1.57 -4.44
CA VAL A 87 -22.60 0.68 -3.83
C VAL A 87 -22.18 -0.78 -3.97
N GLY A 88 -21.68 -1.18 -5.14
CA GLY A 88 -21.16 -2.53 -5.38
C GLY A 88 -19.98 -2.89 -4.47
N ILE A 89 -19.05 -1.96 -4.23
CA ILE A 89 -17.91 -2.15 -3.32
C ILE A 89 -18.40 -2.37 -1.88
N ILE A 90 -19.35 -1.57 -1.40
CA ILE A 90 -19.90 -1.71 -0.04
C ILE A 90 -20.54 -3.09 0.13
N LEU A 91 -21.37 -3.52 -0.83
CA LEU A 91 -22.01 -4.83 -0.80
C LEU A 91 -20.98 -5.97 -0.85
N ALA A 92 -19.93 -5.83 -1.69
CA ALA A 92 -18.86 -6.81 -1.77
C ALA A 92 -18.08 -6.94 -0.45
N ILE A 93 -17.83 -5.83 0.26
CA ILE A 93 -17.17 -5.83 1.56
C ILE A 93 -18.07 -6.52 2.61
N MET A 94 -19.37 -6.21 2.64
CA MET A 94 -20.31 -6.87 3.54
C MET A 94 -20.35 -8.38 3.29
N PHE A 95 -20.52 -8.78 2.03
CA PHE A 95 -20.54 -10.20 1.63
C PHE A 95 -19.24 -10.92 1.96
N SER A 96 -18.09 -10.29 1.66
CA SER A 96 -16.77 -10.82 2.00
C SER A 96 -16.63 -10.98 3.52
N SER A 97 -17.00 -9.98 4.32
CA SER A 97 -16.89 -10.08 5.78
C SER A 97 -17.72 -11.23 6.35
N TYR A 98 -18.92 -11.49 5.83
CA TYR A 98 -19.78 -12.58 6.30
C TYR A 98 -19.30 -13.97 5.89
N LEU A 99 -18.66 -14.13 4.72
CA LEU A 99 -18.22 -15.43 4.22
C LEU A 99 -16.75 -15.74 4.48
N LEU A 100 -15.85 -14.78 4.28
CA LEU A 100 -14.42 -14.98 4.50
C LEU A 100 -14.12 -15.12 6.00
N MET A 101 -14.73 -14.30 6.86
CA MET A 101 -14.39 -14.28 8.28
C MET A 101 -14.65 -15.61 9.01
N PRO A 102 -15.79 -16.30 8.87
CA PRO A 102 -16.01 -17.60 9.50
C PRO A 102 -15.16 -18.73 8.90
N VAL A 103 -14.70 -18.59 7.65
CA VAL A 103 -13.91 -19.62 6.97
C VAL A 103 -12.41 -19.47 7.27
N LEU A 104 -11.89 -18.25 7.38
CA LEU A 104 -10.47 -18.00 7.61
C LEU A 104 -10.08 -18.02 9.09
N HIS A 105 -10.96 -17.53 9.98
CA HIS A 105 -10.66 -17.43 11.41
C HIS A 105 -10.32 -18.77 12.10
N PRO A 106 -11.02 -19.89 11.85
CA PRO A 106 -10.70 -21.16 12.50
C PRO A 106 -9.44 -21.85 11.94
N LEU A 107 -9.06 -21.54 10.69
CA LEU A 107 -7.98 -22.23 10.00
C LEU A 107 -6.57 -21.74 10.41
N LYS A 108 -6.45 -20.61 11.13
CA LYS A 108 -5.18 -20.04 11.64
C LYS A 108 -4.08 -19.90 10.56
N LEU A 109 -4.47 -19.67 9.31
CA LEU A 109 -3.54 -19.61 8.17
C LEU A 109 -2.89 -18.24 8.06
N THR A 110 -1.63 -18.23 7.62
CA THR A 110 -0.81 -17.02 7.46
C THR A 110 -1.05 -16.31 6.13
N SER A 111 -1.61 -17.02 5.14
CA SER A 111 -1.81 -16.49 3.79
C SER A 111 -3.03 -17.12 3.11
N ILE A 112 -3.76 -16.32 2.34
CA ILE A 112 -4.87 -16.78 1.48
C ILE A 112 -4.37 -17.84 0.46
N ASN A 113 -3.13 -17.71 0.00
CA ASN A 113 -2.52 -18.70 -0.91
C ASN A 113 -2.36 -20.08 -0.26
N GLU A 114 -2.21 -20.13 1.07
CA GLU A 114 -2.15 -21.37 1.84
C GLU A 114 -3.53 -22.01 2.01
N TYR A 115 -4.57 -21.18 2.19
CA TYR A 115 -5.97 -21.65 2.21
C TYR A 115 -6.35 -22.37 0.92
N ILE A 116 -5.97 -21.80 -0.22
CA ILE A 116 -6.25 -22.40 -1.53
C ILE A 116 -5.48 -23.73 -1.70
N LEU A 117 -4.25 -23.82 -1.18
CA LEU A 117 -3.51 -25.08 -1.17
C LEU A 117 -4.24 -26.17 -0.36
N LEU A 118 -4.76 -25.84 0.82
CA LEU A 118 -5.48 -26.80 1.67
C LEU A 118 -6.81 -27.23 1.06
N ARG A 119 -7.52 -26.30 0.41
CA ARG A 119 -8.83 -26.58 -0.22
C ARG A 119 -8.70 -27.44 -1.48
N PHE A 120 -7.74 -27.16 -2.35
CA PHE A 120 -7.59 -27.85 -3.64
C PHE A 120 -6.50 -28.94 -3.64
N LYS A 121 -5.71 -29.06 -2.56
CA LYS A 121 -4.59 -30.01 -2.38
C LYS A 121 -3.57 -30.02 -3.54
N SER A 122 -3.50 -28.95 -4.34
CA SER A 122 -2.66 -28.86 -5.52
C SER A 122 -1.53 -27.85 -5.35
N LYS A 123 -0.27 -28.32 -5.41
CA LYS A 123 0.92 -27.47 -5.35
C LYS A 123 1.05 -26.55 -6.56
N ARG A 124 0.59 -26.97 -7.75
CA ARG A 124 0.67 -26.18 -8.98
C ARG A 124 -0.17 -24.89 -8.89
N LEU A 125 -1.39 -25.00 -8.35
CA LEU A 125 -2.29 -23.85 -8.19
C LEU A 125 -1.70 -22.80 -7.24
N ARG A 126 -1.07 -23.22 -6.13
CA ARG A 126 -0.39 -22.30 -5.20
C ARG A 126 0.75 -21.53 -5.88
N ILE A 127 1.55 -22.20 -6.70
CA ILE A 127 2.65 -21.56 -7.43
C ILE A 127 2.08 -20.55 -8.43
N CYS A 128 1.07 -20.93 -9.23
CA CYS A 128 0.43 -20.02 -10.18
C CYS A 128 -0.14 -18.77 -9.49
N LEU A 129 -0.86 -18.95 -8.37
CA LEU A 129 -1.42 -17.82 -7.61
C LEU A 129 -0.35 -16.93 -6.98
N SER A 130 0.74 -17.54 -6.49
CA SER A 130 1.87 -16.78 -5.95
C SER A 130 2.53 -15.94 -7.05
N ILE A 131 2.75 -16.52 -8.23
CA ILE A 131 3.29 -15.80 -9.40
C ILE A 131 2.35 -14.66 -9.79
N MET A 132 1.05 -14.92 -9.96
CA MET A 132 0.08 -13.88 -10.28
C MET A 132 0.06 -12.75 -9.25
N SER A 133 0.16 -13.09 -7.96
CA SER A 133 0.21 -12.10 -6.87
C SER A 133 1.46 -11.24 -6.95
N ILE A 134 2.64 -11.84 -7.18
CA ILE A 134 3.90 -11.13 -7.33
C ILE A 134 3.84 -10.21 -8.54
N THR A 135 3.42 -10.72 -9.70
CA THR A 135 3.28 -9.93 -10.92
C THR A 135 2.34 -8.75 -10.72
N LYS A 136 1.20 -8.94 -10.07
CA LYS A 136 0.27 -7.86 -9.74
C LYS A 136 0.93 -6.78 -8.89
N ILE A 137 1.61 -7.16 -7.82
CA ILE A 137 2.26 -6.20 -6.90
C ILE A 137 3.37 -5.42 -7.62
N THR A 138 4.18 -6.08 -8.46
CA THR A 138 5.25 -5.41 -9.22
C THR A 138 4.68 -4.38 -10.21
N ILE A 139 3.65 -4.75 -10.98
CA ILE A 139 3.03 -3.86 -11.97
C ILE A 139 2.37 -2.67 -11.26
N MET A 140 1.58 -2.92 -10.21
CA MET A 140 0.91 -1.84 -9.47
C MET A 140 1.92 -0.93 -8.76
N GLY A 141 2.99 -1.48 -8.19
CA GLY A 141 4.07 -0.70 -7.57
C GLY A 141 4.78 0.22 -8.55
N GLY A 142 5.10 -0.29 -9.75
CA GLY A 142 5.71 0.52 -10.82
C GLY A 142 4.79 1.65 -11.30
N LEU A 143 3.50 1.36 -11.52
CA LEU A 143 2.51 2.37 -11.90
C LEU A 143 2.34 3.45 -10.83
N SER A 144 2.31 3.04 -9.56
CA SER A 144 2.20 3.98 -8.43
C SER A 144 3.40 4.92 -8.34
N LEU A 145 4.62 4.41 -8.55
CA LEU A 145 5.83 5.24 -8.57
C LEU A 145 5.83 6.24 -9.74
N TYR A 146 5.41 5.78 -10.92
CA TYR A 146 5.32 6.63 -12.10
C TYR A 146 4.28 7.74 -11.93
N ALA A 147 3.08 7.40 -11.45
CA ALA A 147 2.01 8.37 -11.17
C ALA A 147 2.47 9.45 -10.17
N THR A 148 3.11 9.03 -9.08
CA THR A 148 3.64 9.97 -8.06
C THR A 148 4.72 10.89 -8.64
N THR A 149 5.52 10.38 -9.57
CA THR A 149 6.59 11.17 -10.20
C THR A 149 6.05 12.25 -11.14
N ILE A 150 4.99 11.97 -11.90
CA ILE A 150 4.36 12.99 -12.77
C ILE A 150 3.79 14.12 -11.91
N VAL A 151 3.12 13.78 -10.81
CA VAL A 151 2.61 14.77 -9.86
C VAL A 151 3.79 15.57 -9.28
N LEU A 152 4.87 14.91 -8.86
CA LEU A 152 6.05 15.60 -8.34
C LEU A 152 6.70 16.53 -9.40
N ALA A 153 6.80 16.10 -10.65
CA ALA A 153 7.35 16.90 -11.75
C ALA A 153 6.50 18.14 -12.05
N SER A 154 5.16 18.05 -11.93
CA SER A 154 4.28 19.21 -12.07
C SER A 154 4.49 20.29 -11.00
N ILE A 155 5.02 19.91 -9.82
CA ILE A 155 5.23 20.86 -8.72
C ILE A 155 6.69 21.34 -8.62
N THR A 156 7.69 20.52 -8.96
CA THR A 156 9.11 20.88 -8.78
C THR A 156 9.78 21.53 -10.00
N ASN A 157 9.12 21.63 -11.17
CA ASN A 157 9.72 22.14 -12.42
C ASN A 157 11.04 21.45 -12.86
N LEU A 158 11.41 20.34 -12.21
CA LEU A 158 12.59 19.55 -12.53
C LEU A 158 12.29 18.56 -13.66
N ASN A 159 13.33 18.16 -14.39
CA ASN A 159 13.22 17.15 -15.44
C ASN A 159 12.64 15.84 -14.88
N THR A 160 11.64 15.28 -15.57
CA THR A 160 10.90 14.08 -15.14
C THR A 160 11.83 12.92 -14.81
N THR A 161 12.88 12.72 -15.61
CA THR A 161 13.88 11.66 -15.39
C THR A 161 14.60 11.80 -14.04
N THR A 162 14.98 13.03 -13.65
CA THR A 162 15.65 13.28 -12.36
C THR A 162 14.73 13.00 -11.19
N ASN A 163 13.44 13.36 -11.31
CA ASN A 163 12.45 13.08 -10.27
C ASN A 163 12.19 11.57 -10.10
N ILE A 164 12.21 10.79 -11.20
CA ILE A 164 12.06 9.32 -11.13
C ILE A 164 13.20 8.72 -10.31
N PHE A 165 14.44 9.12 -10.57
CA PHE A 165 15.60 8.62 -9.81
C PHE A 165 15.54 9.02 -8.34
N LEU A 166 15.18 10.28 -8.04
CA LEU A 166 15.09 10.77 -6.66
C LEU A 166 14.02 10.01 -5.84
N LEU A 167 12.79 9.92 -6.36
CA LEU A 167 11.70 9.17 -5.72
C LEU A 167 12.03 7.68 -5.59
N GLY A 168 12.66 7.09 -6.60
CA GLY A 168 13.09 5.70 -6.58
C GLY A 168 14.09 5.41 -5.45
N ILE A 169 15.10 6.28 -5.29
CA ILE A 169 16.11 6.15 -4.21
C ILE A 169 15.44 6.31 -2.84
N VAL A 170 14.62 7.33 -2.64
CA VAL A 170 13.93 7.58 -1.37
C VAL A 170 12.99 6.43 -1.00
N CYS A 171 12.20 5.94 -1.95
CA CYS A 171 11.28 4.83 -1.72
C CYS A 171 12.01 3.51 -1.44
N THR A 172 13.10 3.24 -2.18
CA THR A 172 13.91 2.03 -2.00
C THR A 172 14.61 2.04 -0.65
N THR A 173 15.23 3.15 -0.27
CA THR A 173 15.91 3.29 1.02
C THR A 173 14.92 3.14 2.17
N TYR A 174 13.77 3.83 2.13
CA TYR A 174 12.71 3.69 3.12
C TYR A 174 12.23 2.23 3.26
N SER A 175 11.95 1.57 2.13
CA SER A 175 11.47 0.17 2.12
C SER A 175 12.55 -0.82 2.58
N ALA A 176 13.82 -0.54 2.27
CA ALA A 176 14.96 -1.34 2.68
C ALA A 176 15.17 -1.26 4.20
N PHE A 177 15.11 -0.07 4.80
CA PHE A 177 15.21 0.07 6.26
C PHE A 177 14.13 -0.73 7.00
N VAL A 178 12.88 -0.68 6.52
CA VAL A 178 11.78 -1.47 7.08
C VAL A 178 12.04 -2.97 6.91
N SER A 179 12.49 -3.41 5.73
CA SER A 179 12.70 -4.83 5.42
C SER A 179 13.89 -5.44 6.17
N ILE A 180 15.01 -4.72 6.27
CA ILE A 180 16.23 -5.19 6.96
C ILE A 180 15.95 -5.39 8.44
N ASN A 181 15.27 -4.45 9.09
CA ASN A 181 14.92 -4.60 10.49
C ASN A 181 13.97 -5.80 10.71
N LYS A 182 13.00 -5.99 9.82
CA LYS A 182 12.12 -7.16 9.83
C LYS A 182 12.88 -8.49 9.71
N LEU A 183 13.97 -8.53 8.95
CA LEU A 183 14.83 -9.71 8.83
C LEU A 183 15.74 -9.90 10.05
N LEU A 184 16.28 -8.83 10.63
CA LEU A 184 17.09 -8.90 11.85
C LEU A 184 16.30 -9.48 13.03
N ASN A 185 15.05 -9.03 13.22
CA ASN A 185 14.15 -9.61 14.21
C ASN A 185 13.69 -11.04 13.88
N PHE A 186 13.88 -11.52 12.65
CA PHE A 186 13.57 -12.91 12.30
C PHE A 186 14.68 -13.89 12.70
N ILE A 187 15.93 -13.41 12.79
CA ILE A 187 17.11 -14.24 13.07
C ILE A 187 17.40 -14.33 14.58
N ASN A 188 16.91 -13.36 15.38
CA ASN A 188 17.12 -13.26 16.83
C ASN A 188 15.87 -13.69 17.60
#